data_AF-Q8P864-F1
#
_entry.id   AF-Q8P864-F1
#
_cell.length_a   1.000
_cell.length_b   1.000
_cell.length_c   1.000
_cell.angle_alpha   90.00
_cell.angle_beta   90.00
_cell.angle_gamma   90.00
#
_symmetry.space_group_name_H-M   'P 1'
#
loop_
_entity.id
_entity.type
_entity.pdbx_description
1 polymer ?
#
loop_
_entity_poly.entity_id
_entity_poly.type
_entity_poly.pdbx_seq_one_letter_code
_entity_poly.pdbx_strand_id
1 'polypeptide(L)'
;MKADIARCAYMHVYGGFYFDTDYKLLRTLGPDVLTQACVLPVEEGAPDNAAFKIGNAVFGSEAGHPFWRAFIEHIFSAHAPELVEDHRQIPMMSGPRGMTRFYNANGAQFAGIVFPVRDAFHPDRTWFGLGHRGGATAVGSHLCWASWRGKSPRRAVTNYLRRKLSAVPI
;
A
#
# COMPACT_ATOMS: atom_id res chain seq x y z
N MET A 1 -1.44 7.69 -9.64
CA MET A 1 -1.73 9.00 -9.02
C MET A 1 -3.20 9.15 -8.68
N LYS A 2 -4.15 9.26 -9.64
CA LYS A 2 -5.59 9.40 -9.32
C LYS A 2 -6.11 8.35 -8.33
N ALA A 3 -5.82 7.08 -8.56
CA ALA A 3 -6.21 5.99 -7.66
C ALA A 3 -5.53 6.05 -6.28
N ASP A 4 -4.33 6.62 -6.19
CA ASP A 4 -3.62 6.82 -4.91
C ASP A 4 -4.25 7.97 -4.11
N ILE A 5 -4.61 9.07 -4.77
CA ILE A 5 -5.31 10.19 -4.16
C ILE A 5 -6.72 9.76 -3.72
N ALA A 6 -7.44 9.04 -4.57
CA ALA A 6 -8.81 8.58 -4.29
C ALA A 6 -8.87 7.69 -3.05
N ARG A 7 -7.94 6.73 -2.89
CA ARG A 7 -7.89 5.89 -1.68
C ARG A 7 -7.54 6.70 -0.43
N CYS A 8 -6.65 7.69 -0.52
CA CYS A 8 -6.34 8.56 0.62
C CYS A 8 -7.57 9.40 1.01
N ALA A 9 -8.29 9.95 0.01
CA ALA A 9 -9.50 10.73 0.26
C ALA A 9 -10.61 9.86 0.88
N TYR A 10 -10.75 8.62 0.41
CA TYR A 10 -11.66 7.64 1.02
C TYR A 10 -11.32 7.41 2.49
N MET A 11 -10.04 7.15 2.80
CA MET A 11 -9.61 6.97 4.20
C MET A 11 -9.83 8.20 5.07
N HIS A 12 -9.64 9.41 4.50
CA HIS A 12 -9.90 10.63 5.23
C HIS A 12 -11.38 10.78 5.61
N VAL A 13 -12.30 10.45 4.70
CA VAL A 13 -13.75 10.63 4.93
C VAL A 13 -14.34 9.49 5.76
N TYR A 14 -13.98 8.24 5.46
CA TYR A 14 -14.67 7.06 5.98
C TYR A 14 -13.82 6.23 6.94
N GLY A 15 -12.50 6.35 6.91
CA GLY A 15 -11.61 5.46 7.67
C GLY A 15 -11.77 3.98 7.27
N GLY A 16 -11.60 3.10 8.25
CA GLY A 16 -11.69 1.65 8.08
C GLY A 16 -10.37 1.04 7.60
N PHE A 17 -10.47 0.07 6.69
CA PHE A 17 -9.32 -0.55 6.03
C PHE A 17 -9.49 -0.52 4.52
N TYR A 18 -8.46 -0.01 3.85
CA TYR A 18 -8.34 -0.10 2.40
C TYR A 18 -7.49 -1.30 2.02
N PHE A 19 -7.88 -1.97 0.93
CA PHE A 19 -7.11 -3.01 0.27
C PHE A 19 -7.13 -2.79 -1.24
N ASP A 20 -5.98 -2.93 -1.89
CA ASP A 20 -5.92 -3.02 -3.34
C ASP A 20 -6.72 -4.25 -3.80
N THR A 21 -7.31 -4.17 -5.00
CA THR A 21 -8.13 -5.26 -5.56
C THR A 21 -7.36 -6.56 -5.83
N ASP A 22 -6.03 -6.48 -5.82
CA ASP A 22 -5.12 -7.63 -5.94
C ASP A 22 -4.43 -7.95 -4.60
N TYR A 23 -5.05 -7.56 -3.49
CA TYR A 23 -4.67 -7.98 -2.16
C TYR A 23 -5.47 -9.22 -1.75
N LYS A 24 -4.77 -10.29 -1.38
CA LYS A 24 -5.39 -11.53 -0.88
C LYS A 24 -5.37 -11.54 0.63
N LEU A 25 -6.55 -11.46 1.24
CA LEU A 25 -6.70 -11.67 2.68
C LEU A 25 -6.57 -13.17 2.99
N LEU A 26 -5.76 -13.52 3.99
CA LEU A 26 -5.47 -14.90 4.39
C LEU A 26 -6.13 -15.27 5.72
N ARG A 27 -6.48 -14.26 6.53
CA ARG A 27 -7.22 -14.39 7.79
C ARG A 27 -7.91 -13.07 8.11
N THR A 28 -8.84 -13.09 9.05
CA THR A 28 -9.47 -11.88 9.59
C THR A 28 -8.45 -11.00 10.32
N LEU A 29 -8.61 -9.67 10.20
CA LEU A 29 -7.85 -8.71 10.99
C LEU A 29 -8.19 -8.85 12.48
N GLY A 30 -7.17 -8.85 13.33
CA GLY A 30 -7.34 -8.93 14.78
C GLY A 30 -7.55 -7.55 15.44
N PRO A 31 -7.98 -7.53 16.71
CA PRO A 31 -8.14 -6.29 17.49
C PRO A 31 -6.85 -5.48 17.62
N ASP A 32 -5.69 -6.14 17.60
CA ASP A 32 -4.36 -5.53 17.64
C ASP A 32 -4.13 -4.50 16.53
N VAL A 33 -4.80 -4.69 15.40
CA VAL A 33 -4.77 -3.81 14.24
C VAL A 33 -6.04 -2.96 14.13
N LEU A 34 -7.21 -3.53 14.40
CA LEU A 34 -8.50 -2.85 14.21
C LEU A 34 -8.76 -1.72 15.22
N THR A 35 -8.10 -1.72 16.38
CA THR A 35 -8.28 -0.70 17.43
C THR A 35 -7.30 0.47 17.32
N GLN A 36 -6.42 0.46 16.32
CA GLN A 36 -5.37 1.46 16.15
C GLN A 36 -5.90 2.66 15.37
N ALA A 37 -5.52 3.87 15.78
CA ALA A 37 -5.96 5.11 15.14
C ALA A 37 -5.50 5.21 13.67
N CYS A 38 -4.28 4.76 13.36
CA CYS A 38 -3.78 4.65 12.00
C CYS A 38 -2.75 3.53 11.88
N VAL A 39 -2.97 2.64 10.91
CA VAL A 39 -2.11 1.49 10.61
C VAL A 39 -1.52 1.69 9.23
N LEU A 40 -0.19 1.83 9.16
CA LEU A 40 0.56 1.97 7.92
C LEU A 40 1.51 0.77 7.76
N PRO A 41 1.07 -0.34 7.13
CA PRO A 41 1.90 -1.52 6.98
C PRO A 41 3.20 -1.26 6.19
N VAL A 42 4.28 -1.86 6.67
CA VAL A 42 5.61 -1.73 6.05
C VAL A 42 5.72 -2.71 4.89
N GLU A 43 6.13 -2.24 3.72
CA GLU A 43 6.44 -3.07 2.55
C GLU A 43 7.92 -3.53 2.56
N GLU A 44 8.82 -2.68 3.05
CA GLU A 44 10.26 -2.97 3.07
C GLU A 44 10.94 -2.26 4.26
N GLY A 45 11.95 -2.90 4.84
CA GLY A 45 12.66 -2.38 6.01
C GLY A 45 11.77 -2.31 7.27
N ALA A 46 12.04 -1.31 8.09
CA ALA A 46 11.34 -0.94 9.33
C ALA A 46 11.55 0.56 9.58
N PRO A 47 10.76 1.23 10.44
CA PRO A 47 11.05 2.60 10.85
C PRO A 47 12.53 2.78 11.26
N ASP A 48 13.10 3.96 10.98
CA ASP A 48 14.52 4.30 11.20
C ASP A 48 15.55 3.52 10.36
N ASN A 49 15.10 2.60 9.49
CA ASN A 49 15.96 1.92 8.53
C ASN A 49 16.05 2.69 7.20
N ALA A 50 17.22 2.71 6.56
CA ALA A 50 17.39 3.33 5.23
C ALA A 50 16.51 2.68 4.13
N ALA A 51 16.16 1.40 4.28
CA ALA A 51 15.27 0.67 3.39
C ALA A 51 13.78 0.83 3.74
N PHE A 52 13.45 1.63 4.77
CA PHE A 52 12.07 1.83 5.22
C PHE A 52 11.18 2.26 4.07
N LYS A 53 10.06 1.55 3.92
CA LYS A 53 9.07 1.84 2.89
C LYS A 53 7.69 1.41 3.37
N ILE A 54 6.80 2.38 3.49
CA ILE A 54 5.38 2.18 3.75
C ILE A 54 4.73 1.61 2.49
N GLY A 55 3.97 0.52 2.65
CA GLY A 55 3.16 -0.05 1.58
C GLY A 55 1.86 0.74 1.40
N ASN A 56 1.43 0.94 0.16
CA ASN A 56 0.18 1.63 -0.16
C ASN A 56 -0.91 0.71 -0.75
N ALA A 57 -0.71 -0.60 -0.65
CA ALA A 57 -1.65 -1.62 -1.12
C ALA A 57 -2.65 -2.04 -0.02
N VAL A 58 -2.34 -1.74 1.24
CA VAL A 58 -3.19 -1.97 2.40
C VAL A 58 -2.82 -0.96 3.48
N PHE A 59 -3.81 -0.36 4.13
CA PHE A 59 -3.66 0.49 5.31
C PHE A 59 -5.02 0.69 5.98
N GLY A 60 -4.99 1.09 7.24
CA GLY A 60 -6.19 1.37 8.01
C GLY A 60 -6.08 2.68 8.79
N SER A 61 -7.21 3.29 9.10
CA SER A 61 -7.28 4.40 10.04
C SER A 61 -8.71 4.65 10.50
N GLU A 62 -8.84 5.41 11.57
CA GLU A 62 -10.08 6.10 11.87
C GLU A 62 -10.42 7.14 10.78
N ALA A 63 -11.70 7.46 10.65
CA ALA A 63 -12.15 8.56 9.80
C ALA A 63 -11.59 9.88 10.33
N GLY A 64 -11.17 10.76 9.43
CA GLY A 64 -10.64 12.08 9.78
C GLY A 64 -9.18 12.08 10.25
N HIS A 65 -8.48 10.95 10.28
CA HIS A 65 -7.07 10.93 10.70
C HIS A 65 -6.23 11.94 9.89
N PRO A 66 -5.47 12.85 10.54
CA PRO A 66 -4.89 14.04 9.90
C PRO A 66 -3.84 13.73 8.84
N PHE A 67 -3.21 12.54 8.93
CA PHE A 67 -2.21 12.08 7.96
C PHE A 67 -2.70 12.14 6.51
N TRP A 68 -3.94 11.71 6.23
CA TRP A 68 -4.44 11.59 4.86
C TRP A 68 -4.63 12.94 4.19
N ARG A 69 -5.26 13.88 4.90
CA ARG A 69 -5.44 15.25 4.40
C ARG A 69 -4.09 15.90 4.11
N ALA A 70 -3.17 15.83 5.06
CA ALA A 70 -1.84 16.43 4.91
C ALA A 70 -1.06 15.81 3.74
N PHE A 71 -1.15 14.48 3.55
CA PHE A 71 -0.49 13.82 2.43
C PHE A 71 -1.12 14.19 1.07
N ILE A 72 -2.45 14.31 0.99
CA ILE A 72 -3.14 14.77 -0.22
C ILE A 72 -2.71 16.19 -0.56
N GLU A 73 -2.74 17.10 0.42
CA GLU A 73 -2.29 18.49 0.24
C GLU A 73 -0.81 18.55 -0.20
N HIS A 74 0.05 17.69 0.35
CA HIS A 74 1.44 17.54 -0.10
C HIS A 74 1.54 17.11 -1.57
N ILE A 75 0.76 16.13 -2.00
CA ILE A 75 0.76 15.68 -3.41
C ILE A 75 0.39 16.83 -4.35
N PHE A 76 -0.66 17.60 -4.04
CA PHE A 76 -1.06 18.70 -4.91
C PHE A 76 -0.06 19.86 -4.91
N SER A 77 0.49 20.22 -3.75
CA SER A 77 1.43 21.33 -3.61
C SER A 77 2.82 21.04 -4.19
N ALA A 78 3.37 19.84 -3.98
CA ALA A 78 4.75 19.52 -4.35
C ALA A 78 4.91 19.03 -5.79
N HIS A 79 3.82 18.58 -6.43
CA HIS A 79 3.93 17.78 -7.64
C HIS A 79 3.07 18.23 -8.81
N ALA A 80 2.07 19.10 -8.59
CA ALA A 80 1.12 19.54 -9.62
C ALA A 80 0.66 18.35 -10.50
N PRO A 81 -0.19 17.44 -9.99
CA PRO A 81 -0.54 16.15 -10.62
C PRO A 81 -0.88 16.19 -12.12
N GLU A 82 -1.43 17.31 -12.60
CA GLU A 82 -1.76 17.62 -13.98
C GLU A 82 -0.54 17.75 -14.92
N LEU A 83 0.65 18.01 -14.37
CA LEU A 83 1.90 18.20 -15.11
C LEU A 83 2.76 16.93 -15.16
N VAL A 84 2.27 15.80 -14.63
CA VAL A 84 3.04 14.55 -14.58
C VAL A 84 3.01 13.84 -15.93
N GLU A 85 4.06 14.00 -16.72
CA GLU A 85 4.20 13.33 -18.02
C GLU A 85 4.74 11.89 -17.91
N ASP A 86 5.64 11.63 -16.95
CA ASP A 86 6.24 10.31 -16.77
C ASP A 86 5.58 9.53 -15.62
N HIS A 87 4.73 8.56 -15.99
CA HIS A 87 4.06 7.68 -15.04
C HIS A 87 5.00 6.88 -14.13
N ARG A 88 6.29 6.74 -14.47
CA ARG A 88 7.28 6.06 -13.61
C ARG A 88 7.62 6.87 -12.36
N GLN A 89 7.33 8.17 -12.34
CA GLN A 89 7.51 9.04 -11.19
C GLN A 89 6.38 8.91 -10.16
N ILE A 90 5.20 8.47 -10.57
CA ILE A 90 4.02 8.34 -9.70
C ILE A 90 4.31 7.59 -8.37
N PRO A 91 5.03 6.45 -8.35
CA PRO A 91 5.38 5.77 -7.11
C PRO A 91 6.19 6.61 -6.11
N MET A 92 6.97 7.57 -6.62
CA MET A 92 7.79 8.51 -5.84
C MET A 92 6.98 9.70 -5.30
N MET A 93 5.78 9.94 -5.83
CA MET A 93 4.97 11.13 -5.57
C MET A 93 3.76 10.77 -4.69
N SER A 94 2.85 9.97 -5.22
CA SER A 94 1.61 9.56 -4.54
C SER A 94 1.61 8.09 -4.13
N GLY A 95 2.61 7.31 -4.57
CA GLY A 95 2.73 5.90 -4.25
C GLY A 95 3.51 5.62 -2.95
N PRO A 96 3.99 4.38 -2.75
CA PRO A 96 4.57 3.95 -1.47
C PRO A 96 5.82 4.76 -1.09
N ARG A 97 6.67 5.11 -2.06
CA ARG A 97 7.88 5.90 -1.78
C ARG A 97 7.56 7.37 -1.51
N GLY A 98 6.56 7.94 -2.17
CA GLY A 98 6.07 9.29 -1.89
C GLY A 98 5.51 9.40 -0.48
N MET A 99 4.64 8.46 -0.10
CA MET A 99 4.07 8.38 1.25
C MET A 99 5.14 8.21 2.33
N THR A 100 6.13 7.33 2.08
CA THR A 100 7.26 7.13 2.99
C THR A 100 8.07 8.40 3.17
N ARG A 101 8.41 9.10 2.09
CA ARG A 101 9.17 10.36 2.16
C ARG A 101 8.41 11.44 2.90
N PHE A 102 7.11 11.56 2.63
CA PHE A 102 6.24 12.48 3.33
C PHE A 102 6.20 12.18 4.84
N TYR A 103 6.00 10.90 5.21
CA TYR A 103 6.03 10.47 6.60
C TYR A 103 7.39 10.74 7.26
N ASN A 104 8.52 10.40 6.63
CA ASN A 104 9.83 10.65 7.22
C ASN A 104 10.09 12.15 7.48
N ALA A 105 9.55 13.03 6.63
CA ALA A 105 9.71 14.48 6.78
C ALA A 105 8.73 15.12 7.80
N ASN A 106 7.54 14.54 7.99
CA ASN A 106 6.45 15.17 8.74
C ASN A 106 5.88 14.30 9.87
N GLY A 107 6.39 13.08 10.04
CA GLY A 107 5.81 12.01 10.85
C GLY A 107 5.59 12.38 12.31
N ALA A 108 6.46 13.22 12.85
CA ALA A 108 6.37 13.74 14.22
C ALA A 108 5.09 14.56 14.49
N GLN A 109 4.38 15.02 13.45
CA GLN A 109 3.13 15.77 13.56
C GLN A 109 1.90 14.87 13.73
N PHE A 110 2.05 13.56 13.52
CA PHE A 110 0.94 12.61 13.54
C PHE A 110 1.08 11.64 14.71
N ALA A 111 0.10 11.65 15.62
CA ALA A 111 0.03 10.68 16.70
C ALA A 111 -0.71 9.41 16.27
N GLY A 112 -0.46 8.29 16.96
CA GLY A 112 -1.25 7.06 16.80
C GLY A 112 -1.02 6.28 15.51
N ILE A 113 0.03 6.61 14.73
CA ILE A 113 0.47 5.79 13.60
C ILE A 113 1.26 4.60 14.12
N VAL A 114 0.84 3.40 13.74
CA VAL A 114 1.55 2.15 14.01
C VAL A 114 2.01 1.49 12.73
N PHE A 115 3.16 0.82 12.82
CA PHE A 115 3.79 0.05 11.75
C PHE A 115 3.81 -1.42 12.14
N PRO A 116 2.80 -2.22 11.73
CA PRO A 116 2.84 -3.66 11.95
C PRO A 116 4.10 -4.28 11.35
N VAL A 117 4.51 -5.43 11.88
CA VAL A 117 5.61 -6.22 11.32
C VAL A 117 5.37 -6.48 9.83
N ARG A 118 6.40 -6.27 9.00
CA ARG A 118 6.30 -6.36 7.53
C ARG A 118 5.56 -7.61 7.07
N ASP A 119 5.93 -8.76 7.60
CA ASP A 119 5.39 -10.06 7.18
C ASP A 119 3.90 -10.27 7.51
N ALA A 120 3.31 -9.44 8.37
CA ALA A 120 1.86 -9.48 8.61
C ALA A 120 1.07 -9.03 7.36
N PHE A 121 1.58 -8.08 6.57
CA PHE A 121 0.84 -7.51 5.43
C PHE A 121 1.55 -7.61 4.09
N HIS A 122 2.88 -7.72 4.11
CA HIS A 122 3.74 -7.84 2.94
C HIS A 122 4.72 -9.01 3.10
N PRO A 123 4.22 -10.25 3.29
CA PRO A 123 5.08 -11.42 3.34
C PRO A 123 5.75 -11.67 1.99
N ASP A 124 6.96 -12.22 2.04
CA ASP A 124 7.68 -12.59 0.83
C ASP A 124 6.86 -13.56 -0.03
N ARG A 125 6.75 -13.28 -1.32
CA ARG A 125 6.04 -14.14 -2.26
C ARG A 125 6.95 -15.30 -2.67
N THR A 126 6.39 -16.51 -2.73
CA THR A 126 7.06 -17.71 -3.23
C THR A 126 6.44 -18.17 -4.54
N TRP A 127 7.14 -19.06 -5.27
CA TRP A 127 6.63 -19.70 -6.49
C TRP A 127 6.02 -18.70 -7.49
N PHE A 128 6.80 -17.71 -7.92
CA PHE A 128 6.37 -16.68 -8.89
C PHE A 128 5.11 -15.88 -8.50
N GLY A 129 4.78 -15.83 -7.20
CA GLY A 129 3.59 -15.13 -6.69
C GLY A 129 2.37 -16.03 -6.47
N LEU A 130 2.54 -17.35 -6.52
CA LEU A 130 1.49 -18.33 -6.22
C LEU A 130 1.45 -18.73 -4.73
N GLY A 131 2.54 -18.51 -3.99
CA GLY A 131 2.61 -18.73 -2.54
C GLY A 131 3.13 -17.50 -1.80
N HIS A 132 3.12 -17.57 -0.47
CA HIS A 132 3.68 -16.55 0.42
C HIS A 132 4.40 -17.24 1.59
N ARG A 133 5.48 -16.61 2.08
CA ARG A 133 6.37 -17.11 3.14
C ARG A 133 6.08 -16.49 4.51
N GLY A 134 4.94 -15.81 4.67
CA GLY A 134 4.60 -15.05 5.88
C GLY A 134 4.29 -15.87 7.13
N GLY A 135 4.35 -17.20 7.06
CA GLY A 135 4.13 -18.07 8.20
C GLY A 135 2.79 -17.82 8.91
N ALA A 136 2.75 -18.18 10.20
CA ALA A 136 1.56 -18.09 11.03
C ALA A 136 1.13 -16.66 11.37
N THR A 137 1.80 -15.60 10.92
CA THR A 137 1.45 -14.19 11.23
C THR A 137 0.87 -13.42 10.04
N ALA A 138 1.00 -13.92 8.82
CA ALA A 138 0.54 -13.23 7.62
C ALA A 138 -0.98 -13.06 7.60
N VAL A 139 -1.44 -11.81 7.65
CA VAL A 139 -2.85 -11.44 7.54
C VAL A 139 -3.32 -11.39 6.09
N GLY A 140 -2.43 -10.98 5.20
CA GLY A 140 -2.69 -10.98 3.77
C GLY A 140 -1.42 -10.85 2.93
N SER A 141 -1.59 -10.82 1.61
CA SER A 141 -0.50 -10.71 0.66
C SER A 141 -0.91 -9.91 -0.57
N HIS A 142 -0.12 -8.90 -0.92
CA HIS A 142 -0.29 -8.11 -2.14
C HIS A 142 0.28 -8.87 -3.34
N LEU A 143 -0.55 -9.17 -4.33
CA LEU A 143 -0.18 -9.99 -5.50
C LEU A 143 0.61 -9.21 -6.56
N CYS A 144 0.67 -7.88 -6.46
CA CYS A 144 1.35 -6.95 -7.37
C CYS A 144 1.11 -7.28 -8.85
N TRP A 145 -0.15 -7.33 -9.24
CA TRP A 145 -0.57 -7.60 -10.61
C TRP A 145 -0.12 -6.53 -11.62
N ALA A 146 0.28 -5.35 -11.10
CA ALA A 146 0.80 -4.21 -11.87
C ALA A 146 -0.09 -3.92 -13.10
N SER A 147 -1.41 -3.94 -12.90
CA SER A 147 -2.41 -3.84 -13.97
C SER A 147 -2.38 -2.53 -14.73
N TRP A 148 -1.93 -1.47 -14.08
CA TRP A 148 -1.85 -0.12 -14.61
C TRP A 148 -0.60 0.16 -15.48
N ARG A 149 0.39 -0.75 -15.53
CA ARG A 149 1.60 -0.54 -16.34
C ARG A 149 1.40 -0.99 -17.79
N GLY A 150 1.84 -0.17 -18.74
CA GLY A 150 1.99 -0.57 -20.14
C GLY A 150 2.94 -1.76 -20.27
N LYS A 151 2.56 -2.77 -21.05
CA LYS A 151 3.28 -4.05 -21.18
C LYS A 151 3.32 -4.47 -22.63
N SER A 152 4.40 -5.16 -23.01
CA SER A 152 4.43 -5.89 -24.28
C SER A 152 3.34 -6.97 -24.31
N PRO A 153 2.86 -7.38 -25.50
CA PRO A 153 1.81 -8.38 -25.62
C PRO A 153 2.11 -9.69 -24.87
N ARG A 154 3.36 -10.19 -24.99
CA ARG A 154 3.81 -11.38 -24.25
C ARG A 154 3.65 -11.22 -22.73
N ARG A 155 4.10 -10.08 -22.18
CA ARG A 155 4.01 -9.79 -20.75
C ARG A 155 2.57 -9.53 -20.30
N ALA A 156 1.69 -9.08 -21.18
CA ALA A 156 0.26 -8.96 -20.91
C ALA A 156 -0.39 -10.35 -20.75
N VAL A 157 -0.14 -11.27 -21.67
CA VAL A 157 -0.66 -12.65 -21.63
C VAL A 157 -0.16 -13.40 -20.39
N THR A 158 1.15 -13.39 -20.11
CA THR A 158 1.70 -14.06 -18.92
C THR A 158 1.09 -13.51 -17.63
N ASN A 159 0.88 -12.19 -17.53
CA ASN A 159 0.23 -11.59 -16.37
C ASN A 159 -1.24 -12.00 -16.26
N TYR A 160 -1.97 -12.03 -17.38
CA TYR A 160 -3.36 -12.48 -17.40
C TYR A 160 -3.49 -13.91 -16.85
N LEU A 161 -2.66 -14.83 -17.32
CA LEU A 161 -2.63 -16.21 -16.82
C LEU A 161 -2.28 -16.28 -15.33
N ARG A 162 -1.24 -15.55 -14.90
CA ARG A 162 -0.85 -15.48 -13.48
C ARG A 162 -1.99 -14.96 -12.60
N ARG A 163 -2.77 -13.98 -13.06
CA ARG A 163 -3.95 -13.48 -12.33
C ARG A 163 -5.00 -14.57 -12.17
N LYS A 164 -5.31 -15.28 -13.25
CA LYS A 164 -6.29 -16.36 -13.21
C LYS A 164 -5.88 -17.46 -12.23
N LEU A 165 -4.59 -17.81 -12.18
CA LEU A 165 -4.08 -18.81 -11.24
C LEU A 165 -4.06 -18.31 -9.78
N SER A 166 -3.64 -17.05 -9.55
CA SER A 166 -3.54 -16.50 -8.19
C SER A 166 -4.89 -16.06 -7.58
N ALA A 167 -5.91 -15.85 -8.40
CA ALA A 167 -7.26 -15.48 -7.96
C ALA A 167 -8.11 -16.67 -7.49
N VAL A 168 -7.66 -17.92 -7.71
CA VAL A 168 -8.40 -19.11 -7.26
C VAL A 168 -8.26 -19.24 -5.74
N PRO A 169 -9.37 -19.43 -4.99
CA PRO A 169 -9.30 -19.83 -3.59
C PRO A 169 -8.57 -21.18 -3.50
N ILE A 170 -7.54 -21.27 -2.67
CA ILE A 170 -6.89 -22.55 -2.34
C ILE A 170 -7.64 -23.09 -1.12
#